data_AF-A0A1V5UDX2-F1
#
_entry.id   AF-A0A1V5UDX2-F1
#
_cell.length_a   1.000
_cell.length_b   1.000
_cell.length_c   1.000
_cell.angle_alpha   90.00
_cell.angle_beta   90.00
_cell.angle_gamma   90.00
#
_symmetry.space_group_name_H-M   'P 1'
#
loop_
_entity.id
_entity.type
_entity.pdbx_description
1 polymer ?
#
loop_
_entity_poly.entity_id
_entity_poly.type
_entity_poly.pdbx_seq_one_letter_code
_entity_poly.pdbx_strand_id
1 'polypeptide(L)'
;MNVYELNEIVEGTITEIRPYGAIITFGEDRAGLLHIKQISDAYISNINTYLQLNAQIKVRIIEIDENNGFLKLSLKSIPYSERIIFERDKKPTQINPAQTDFSALEEALPLWIKNTIEEIEND
;
A
#
# COMPACT_ATOMS: atom_id res chain seq x y z
N MET A 1 -15.84 -15.69 26.28
CA MET A 1 -14.40 -15.39 26.18
C MET A 1 -14.22 -14.60 24.89
N ASN A 2 -13.72 -13.36 24.92
CA ASN A 2 -13.30 -12.72 23.67
C ASN A 2 -11.99 -13.38 23.25
N VAL A 3 -11.99 -14.04 22.09
CA VAL A 3 -10.82 -14.81 21.61
C VAL A 3 -9.77 -13.90 20.97
N TYR A 4 -10.12 -12.66 20.67
CA TYR A 4 -9.28 -11.71 19.94
C TYR A 4 -9.11 -10.40 20.70
N GLU A 5 -7.89 -9.85 20.64
CA GLU A 5 -7.53 -8.59 21.29
C GLU A 5 -7.25 -7.45 20.29
N LEU A 6 -7.36 -6.22 20.77
CA LEU A 6 -7.05 -5.03 19.98
C LEU A 6 -5.56 -5.00 19.64
N ASN A 7 -5.21 -4.66 18.39
CA ASN A 7 -3.84 -4.64 17.84
C ASN A 7 -3.16 -5.99 17.66
N GLU A 8 -3.85 -7.10 17.93
CA GLU A 8 -3.36 -8.43 17.65
C GLU A 8 -3.24 -8.67 16.14
N ILE A 9 -2.20 -9.42 15.73
CA ILE A 9 -2.00 -9.87 14.36
C ILE A 9 -2.55 -11.29 14.24
N VAL A 10 -3.49 -11.47 13.32
CA VAL A 10 -4.19 -12.73 13.11
C VAL A 10 -4.11 -13.16 11.66
N GLU A 11 -4.11 -14.46 11.42
CA GLU A 11 -4.17 -15.06 10.09
C GLU A 11 -5.61 -15.42 9.75
N GLY A 12 -6.11 -14.94 8.61
CA GLY A 12 -7.45 -15.25 8.14
C GLY A 12 -7.50 -15.52 6.65
N THR A 13 -8.63 -16.06 6.19
CA THR A 13 -8.87 -16.41 4.79
C THR A 13 -9.84 -15.43 4.16
N ILE A 14 -9.50 -14.92 2.97
CA ILE A 14 -10.36 -14.00 2.23
C ILE A 14 -11.54 -14.79 1.63
N THR A 15 -12.75 -14.55 2.12
CA THR A 15 -13.98 -15.21 1.63
C THR A 15 -14.69 -14.42 0.55
N GLU A 16 -14.61 -13.10 0.59
CA GLU A 16 -15.29 -12.23 -0.38
C GLU A 16 -14.45 -10.98 -0.66
N ILE A 17 -14.40 -10.56 -1.91
CA ILE A 17 -13.73 -9.31 -2.34
C ILE A 17 -14.79 -8.39 -2.94
N ARG A 18 -14.85 -7.15 -2.46
CA ARG A 18 -15.75 -6.10 -2.91
C ARG A 18 -14.94 -4.87 -3.35
N PRO A 19 -15.52 -3.94 -4.14
CA PRO A 19 -14.79 -2.75 -4.59
C PRO A 19 -14.28 -1.85 -3.45
N TYR A 20 -14.96 -1.87 -2.29
CA TYR A 20 -14.60 -1.06 -1.13
C TYR A 20 -13.70 -1.79 -0.11
N GLY A 21 -13.43 -3.09 -0.29
CA GLY A 21 -12.68 -3.88 0.68
C GLY A 21 -12.82 -5.39 0.51
N ALA A 22 -12.37 -6.15 1.49
CA ALA A 22 -12.50 -7.60 1.50
C ALA A 22 -13.01 -8.11 2.85
N ILE A 23 -13.75 -9.21 2.81
CA ILE A 23 -14.20 -9.94 3.98
C ILE A 23 -13.22 -11.07 4.22
N ILE A 24 -12.71 -11.14 5.45
CA ILE A 24 -11.76 -12.13 5.91
C ILE A 24 -12.43 -12.89 7.06
N THR A 25 -12.43 -14.21 6.98
CA THR A 25 -12.88 -15.07 8.07
C THR A 25 -11.69 -15.66 8.81
N PHE A 26 -11.82 -15.81 10.13
CA PHE A 26 -10.81 -16.41 11.01
C PHE A 26 -11.28 -17.76 11.59
N GLY A 27 -12.39 -18.31 11.08
CA GLY A 27 -13.02 -19.53 11.57
C GLY A 27 -14.55 -19.46 11.50
N GLU A 28 -15.25 -20.32 12.24
CA GLU A 28 -16.73 -20.36 12.22
C GLU A 28 -17.39 -19.17 12.94
N ASP A 29 -16.69 -18.53 13.89
CA ASP A 29 -17.35 -17.61 14.82
C ASP A 29 -17.10 -16.11 14.56
N ARG A 30 -16.11 -15.72 13.73
CA ARG A 30 -15.80 -14.30 13.51
C ARG A 30 -15.36 -13.97 12.08
N ALA A 31 -15.92 -12.87 11.59
CA ALA A 31 -15.57 -12.25 10.33
C ALA A 31 -15.05 -10.83 10.56
N GLY A 32 -14.15 -10.39 9.70
CA GLY A 32 -13.65 -9.02 9.70
C GLY A 32 -13.72 -8.38 8.32
N LEU A 33 -13.85 -7.07 8.33
CA LEU A 33 -13.83 -6.23 7.14
C LEU A 33 -12.47 -5.53 7.02
N LEU A 34 -11.79 -5.77 5.92
CA LEU A 34 -10.61 -5.04 5.50
C LEU A 34 -11.01 -3.95 4.51
N HIS A 35 -11.01 -2.69 4.94
CA HIS A 35 -11.37 -1.57 4.08
C HIS A 35 -10.25 -1.23 3.08
N ILE A 36 -10.57 -0.74 1.88
CA ILE A 36 -9.58 -0.41 0.83
C ILE A 36 -8.47 0.53 1.30
N LYS A 37 -8.81 1.52 2.13
CA LYS A 37 -7.84 2.46 2.75
C LYS A 37 -6.87 1.80 3.74
N GLN A 38 -7.20 0.61 4.21
CA GLN A 38 -6.43 -0.19 5.15
C GLN A 38 -5.61 -1.30 4.46
N ILE A 39 -5.69 -1.42 3.12
CA ILE A 39 -4.89 -2.36 2.33
C ILE A 39 -3.50 -1.79 2.05
N SER A 40 -3.41 -0.54 1.61
CA SER A 40 -2.14 0.11 1.25
C SER A 40 -2.18 1.63 1.48
N ASP A 41 -1.02 2.25 1.53
CA ASP A 41 -0.85 3.71 1.50
C ASP A 41 -1.01 4.29 0.09
N ALA A 42 -0.79 3.48 -0.95
CA ALA A 42 -0.91 3.89 -2.33
C ALA A 42 -2.35 3.80 -2.84
N TYR A 43 -2.66 4.56 -3.90
CA TYR A 43 -3.92 4.42 -4.62
C TYR A 43 -4.02 3.02 -5.25
N ILE A 44 -5.12 2.33 -4.98
CA ILE A 44 -5.41 0.99 -5.48
C ILE A 44 -6.44 1.13 -6.60
N SER A 45 -5.99 0.97 -7.85
CA SER A 45 -6.90 0.98 -9.01
C SER A 45 -7.68 -0.32 -9.17
N ASN A 46 -7.08 -1.45 -8.79
CA ASN A 46 -7.71 -2.77 -8.85
C ASN A 46 -7.38 -3.58 -7.59
N ILE A 47 -8.39 -3.88 -6.78
CA ILE A 47 -8.24 -4.63 -5.53
C ILE A 47 -7.84 -6.09 -5.76
N ASN A 48 -8.26 -6.69 -6.87
CA ASN A 48 -7.99 -8.10 -7.18
C ASN A 48 -6.51 -8.38 -7.46
N THR A 49 -5.71 -7.34 -7.74
CA THR A 49 -4.25 -7.46 -7.88
C THR A 49 -3.57 -7.59 -6.52
N TYR A 50 -4.18 -7.08 -5.45
CA TYR A 50 -3.62 -7.09 -4.10
C TYR A 50 -4.24 -8.16 -3.21
N LEU A 51 -5.44 -8.64 -3.54
CA LEU A 51 -6.15 -9.63 -2.74
C LEU A 51 -6.63 -10.75 -3.65
N GLN A 52 -6.37 -11.98 -3.22
CA GLN A 52 -6.81 -13.19 -3.91
C GLN A 52 -7.92 -13.86 -3.10
N LEU A 53 -8.97 -14.30 -3.79
CA LEU A 53 -10.07 -15.04 -3.17
C LEU A 53 -9.53 -16.37 -2.62
N ASN A 54 -9.96 -16.76 -1.42
CA ASN A 54 -9.51 -17.94 -0.69
C ASN A 54 -8.01 -17.96 -0.32
N ALA A 55 -7.30 -16.83 -0.46
CA ALA A 55 -5.93 -16.74 0.02
C ALA A 55 -5.90 -16.46 1.53
N GLN A 56 -4.87 -17.00 2.17
CA GLN A 56 -4.59 -16.79 3.59
C GLN A 56 -3.70 -15.55 3.75
N ILE A 57 -4.06 -14.66 4.68
CA ILE A 57 -3.39 -13.37 4.87
C ILE A 57 -3.31 -12.98 6.35
N LYS A 58 -2.19 -12.38 6.73
CA LYS A 58 -1.98 -11.78 8.05
C LYS A 58 -2.52 -10.37 8.09
N VAL A 59 -3.35 -10.07 9.07
CA VAL A 59 -3.96 -8.74 9.26
C VAL A 59 -3.95 -8.39 10.74
N ARG A 60 -3.89 -7.08 11.03
CA ARG A 60 -4.02 -6.58 12.41
C ARG A 60 -5.46 -6.14 12.69
N ILE A 61 -5.95 -6.44 13.88
CA ILE A 61 -7.24 -5.95 14.39
C ILE A 61 -7.06 -4.51 14.86
N ILE A 62 -7.80 -3.57 14.26
CA ILE A 62 -7.80 -2.16 14.66
C ILE A 62 -8.94 -1.88 15.64
N GLU A 63 -10.07 -2.54 15.47
CA GLU A 63 -11.29 -2.27 16.23
C GLU A 63 -12.13 -3.55 16.31
N ILE A 64 -12.79 -3.73 17.45
CA ILE A 64 -13.65 -4.88 17.73
C ILE A 64 -15.06 -4.33 17.96
N ASP A 65 -16.01 -4.71 17.12
CA ASP A 65 -17.43 -4.40 17.34
C ASP A 65 -18.08 -5.55 18.11
N GLU A 66 -18.30 -5.35 19.41
CA GLU A 66 -18.89 -6.35 20.29
C GLU A 66 -20.38 -6.60 20.01
N ASN A 67 -21.06 -5.69 19.29
CA ASN A 67 -22.50 -5.84 19.01
C ASN A 67 -22.75 -6.83 17.87
N ASN A 68 -21.92 -6.75 16.81
CA ASN A 68 -22.11 -7.53 15.58
C ASN A 68 -21.09 -8.66 15.41
N GLY A 69 -20.08 -8.73 16.29
CA GLY A 69 -18.96 -9.67 16.14
C GLY A 69 -18.05 -9.36 14.95
N PHE A 70 -18.16 -8.16 14.37
CA PHE A 70 -17.37 -7.71 13.23
C PHE A 70 -16.06 -7.08 13.68
N LEU A 71 -14.96 -7.47 13.04
CA LEU A 71 -13.62 -6.92 13.30
C LEU A 71 -13.24 -5.92 12.19
N LYS A 72 -12.72 -4.74 12.53
CA LYS A 72 -12.07 -3.87 11.56
C LYS A 72 -10.60 -4.24 11.44
N LEU A 73 -10.16 -4.51 10.21
CA LEU A 73 -8.84 -5.06 9.94
C LEU A 73 -7.95 -4.07 9.18
N SER A 74 -6.63 -4.21 9.36
CA SER A 74 -5.62 -3.50 8.58
C SER A 74 -4.46 -4.37 8.14
N LEU A 75 -4.09 -4.22 6.87
CA LEU A 75 -2.81 -4.67 6.32
C LEU A 75 -1.70 -3.61 6.43
N LYS A 76 -2.05 -2.36 6.70
CA LYS A 76 -1.05 -1.30 6.84
C LYS A 76 -0.41 -1.35 8.21
N SER A 77 -1.16 -1.74 9.23
CA SER A 77 -0.65 -1.76 10.59
C SER A 77 0.27 -2.95 10.88
N ILE A 78 0.36 -3.96 10.01
CA ILE A 78 1.31 -5.07 10.22
C ILE A 78 2.77 -4.60 10.02
N PRO A 79 3.72 -5.14 10.81
CA PRO A 79 5.13 -4.79 10.71
C PRO A 79 5.66 -5.17 9.32
N TYR A 80 6.63 -4.39 8.84
CA TYR A 80 7.16 -4.54 7.48
C TYR A 80 7.73 -5.94 7.21
N SER A 81 8.24 -6.63 8.23
CA SER A 81 8.73 -8.01 8.19
C SER A 81 7.69 -9.04 7.75
N GLU A 82 6.40 -8.81 8.06
CA GLU A 82 5.32 -9.75 7.77
C GLU A 82 4.40 -9.28 6.64
N ARG A 83 4.71 -8.15 5.99
CA ARG A 83 3.96 -7.70 4.82
C ARG A 83 4.24 -8.63 3.66
N ILE A 84 3.19 -9.22 3.10
CA ILE A 84 3.25 -9.79 1.75
C ILE A 84 3.59 -8.61 0.82
N ILE A 85 4.85 -8.49 0.41
CA ILE A 85 5.22 -7.61 -0.67
C ILE A 85 4.66 -8.29 -1.91
N PHE A 86 3.44 -7.91 -2.29
CA PHE A 86 3.02 -8.10 -3.66
C PHE A 86 4.08 -7.37 -4.47
N GLU A 87 4.98 -8.13 -5.11
CA GLU A 87 5.80 -7.59 -6.18
C GLU A 87 4.78 -6.97 -7.13
N ARG A 88 4.62 -5.64 -7.03
CA ARG A 88 4.07 -4.88 -8.13
C ARG A 88 4.84 -5.44 -9.30
N ASP A 89 4.15 -5.93 -10.32
CA ASP A 89 4.69 -6.03 -11.66
C ASP A 89 5.19 -4.63 -12.02
N LYS A 90 6.35 -4.25 -11.49
CA LYS A 90 7.29 -3.40 -12.17
C LYS A 90 7.68 -4.30 -13.33
N LYS A 91 6.82 -4.37 -14.35
CA LYS A 91 7.36 -4.45 -15.69
C LYS A 91 8.35 -3.31 -15.70
N PRO A 92 9.67 -3.57 -15.70
CA PRO A 92 10.60 -2.48 -15.88
C PRO A 92 10.13 -1.87 -17.19
N THR A 93 9.56 -0.67 -17.15
CA THR A 93 9.50 0.14 -18.35
C THR A 93 10.95 0.14 -18.79
N GLN A 94 11.22 -0.45 -19.96
CA GLN A 94 12.55 -0.39 -20.54
C GLN A 94 12.77 1.09 -20.84
N ILE A 95 13.29 1.81 -19.85
CA ILE A 95 13.76 3.16 -20.02
C ILE A 95 15.02 2.95 -20.84
N ASN A 96 14.95 3.21 -22.15
CA ASN A 96 16.12 3.18 -22.99
C ASN A 96 17.10 4.21 -22.42
N PRO A 97 18.22 3.79 -21.81
CA PRO A 97 19.14 4.74 -21.17
C PRO A 97 19.78 5.69 -22.19
N ALA A 98 19.67 5.37 -23.49
CA ALA A 98 20.07 6.22 -24.60
C ALA A 98 19.11 7.39 -24.89
N GLN A 99 17.93 7.46 -24.25
CA GLN A 99 16.95 8.55 -24.43
C GLN A 99 16.66 9.35 -23.15
N THR A 100 17.16 8.93 -21.99
CA THR A 100 17.22 9.79 -20.80
C THR A 100 18.41 10.73 -20.96
N ASP A 101 18.26 11.68 -21.87
CA ASP A 101 19.33 12.56 -22.27
C ASP A 101 19.40 13.74 -21.29
N PHE A 102 20.20 13.58 -20.23
CA PHE A 102 20.55 14.66 -19.31
C PHE A 102 21.36 15.78 -20.01
N SER A 103 21.71 15.60 -21.29
CA SER A 103 22.36 16.60 -22.15
C SER A 103 21.61 17.94 -22.17
N ALA A 104 20.28 17.94 -22.17
CA ALA A 104 19.50 19.18 -22.12
C ALA A 104 19.69 19.97 -20.81
N LEU A 105 19.88 19.25 -19.69
CA LEU A 105 20.23 19.86 -18.40
C LEU A 105 21.69 20.29 -18.38
N GLU A 106 22.60 19.47 -18.91
CA GLU A 106 24.03 19.78 -19.00
C GLU A 106 24.30 21.04 -19.85
N GLU A 107 23.55 21.25 -20.93
CA GLU A 107 23.62 22.47 -21.76
C GLU A 107 23.04 23.71 -21.06
N ALA A 108 21.99 23.54 -20.24
CA ALA A 108 21.31 24.65 -19.57
C ALA A 108 21.99 25.09 -18.26
N LEU A 109 22.75 24.21 -17.61
CA LEU A 109 23.41 24.48 -16.32
C LEU A 109 24.39 25.68 -16.37
N PRO A 110 25.31 25.81 -17.36
CA PRO A 110 26.24 26.93 -17.41
C PRO A 110 25.54 28.29 -17.58
N LEU A 111 24.48 28.33 -18.38
CA LEU A 111 23.70 29.55 -18.61
C LEU A 111 22.95 29.97 -17.34
N TRP A 112 22.37 29.01 -16.62
CA TRP A 112 21.63 29.30 -15.39
C TRP A 112 22.56 29.82 -14.28
N ILE A 113 23.73 29.18 -14.11
CA ILE A 113 24.76 29.63 -13.15
C ILE A 113 25.20 31.06 -13.48
N LYS A 114 25.44 31.36 -14.77
CA LYS A 114 25.87 32.68 -15.20
C LYS A 114 24.81 33.76 -14.90
N ASN A 115 23.55 33.51 -15.28
CA ASN A 115 22.47 34.47 -15.06
C ASN A 115 22.24 34.72 -13.56
N THR A 116 22.32 33.68 -12.72
CA THR A 116 22.18 33.84 -11.26
C THR A 116 23.32 34.65 -10.65
N ILE A 117 24.55 34.52 -11.14
CA ILE A 117 25.68 35.34 -10.67
C ILE A 117 25.49 36.81 -11.12
N GLU A 118 25.07 37.04 -12.36
CA GLU A 118 24.77 38.39 -12.87
C GLU A 118 23.60 39.06 -12.11
N GLU A 119 22.61 38.30 -11.65
CA GLU A 119 21.53 38.83 -10.79
C GLU A 119 22.04 39.21 -9.38
N ILE A 120 23.01 38.47 -8.82
CA ILE A 120 23.57 38.75 -7.48
C ILE A 120 24.55 39.94 -7.50
N GLU A 121 25.27 40.18 -8.59
CA GLU A 121 26.21 41.31 -8.69
C GLU A 121 25.54 42.67 -8.98
N ASN A 122 24.27 42.68 -9.39
CA ASN A 122 23.51 43.89 -9.71
C ASN A 122 22.55 44.35 -8.59
N ASP A 123 22.53 43.66 -7.44
CA ASP A 123 21.80 44.01 -6.20
C ASP A 123 22.80 44.50 -5.11
#